data_AF-A0A8T6JCB9-F1
#
_entry.id   AF-A0A8T6JCB9-F1
#
_cell.length_a   1.000
_cell.length_b   1.000
_cell.length_c   1.000
_cell.angle_alpha   90.00
_cell.angle_beta   90.00
_cell.angle_gamma   90.00
#
_symmetry.space_group_name_H-M   'P 1'
#
loop_
_entity.id
_entity.type
_entity.pdbx_description
1 polymer ?
#
loop_
_entity_poly.entity_id
_entity_poly.type
_entity_poly.pdbx_seq_one_letter_code
_entity_poly.pdbx_strand_id
1 'polypeptide(L)'
;MANKDDFKPRPRVPKGARPFALGDRHLERVLSMLVAVAAEVSVVYDRYDTLARILAEKGMVKLEDLESFVPDDEVEAQREAWRQAFLGRMLRILQEDLQEDSLEEREENYRKLQEKLASRPV
;
A
#
# COMPACT_ATOMS: atom_id res chain seq x y z
N MET A 1 31.32 -16.32 42.14
CA MET A 1 31.57 -15.94 40.74
C MET A 1 30.60 -16.74 39.88
N ALA A 2 29.60 -16.09 39.29
CA ALA A 2 28.60 -16.77 38.45
C ALA A 2 29.23 -17.13 37.10
N ASN A 3 29.05 -18.38 36.67
CA ASN A 3 29.66 -18.92 35.46
C ASN A 3 29.12 -18.21 34.20
N LYS A 4 30.01 -17.92 33.24
CA LYS A 4 29.71 -17.17 32.02
C LYS A 4 28.87 -17.99 31.00
N ASP A 5 28.62 -19.26 31.31
CA ASP A 5 27.97 -20.24 30.44
C ASP A 5 26.44 -20.35 30.60
N ASP A 6 25.82 -19.63 31.55
CA ASP A 6 24.37 -19.66 31.78
C ASP A 6 23.55 -18.70 30.89
N PHE A 7 24.15 -18.16 29.82
CA PHE A 7 23.43 -17.27 28.91
C PHE A 7 22.48 -18.05 28.00
N LYS A 8 21.22 -18.18 28.42
CA LYS A 8 20.15 -18.69 27.56
C LYS A 8 19.65 -17.56 26.64
N PRO A 9 19.89 -17.60 25.32
CA PRO A 9 19.45 -16.52 24.43
C PRO A 9 17.93 -16.39 24.50
N ARG A 10 17.44 -15.15 24.69
CA ARG A 10 16.00 -14.91 24.72
C ARG A 10 15.40 -15.29 23.37
N PRO A 11 14.27 -16.00 23.33
CA PRO A 11 13.60 -16.31 22.08
C PRO A 11 13.29 -15.00 21.33
N ARG A 12 13.75 -14.90 20.09
CA ARG A 12 13.59 -13.72 19.23
C ARG A 12 12.18 -13.57 18.66
N VAL A 13 11.33 -14.59 18.84
CA VAL A 13 9.97 -14.64 18.31
C VAL A 13 9.02 -14.99 19.46
N PRO A 14 7.97 -14.18 19.70
CA PRO A 14 6.94 -14.49 20.70
C PRO A 14 6.25 -15.81 20.37
N LYS A 15 6.03 -16.67 21.38
CA LYS A 15 5.35 -17.98 21.21
C LYS A 15 3.81 -17.91 21.34
N GLY A 16 3.24 -16.74 21.58
CA GLY A 16 1.79 -16.55 21.72
C GLY A 16 1.10 -16.30 20.39
N ALA A 17 -0.08 -16.88 20.20
CA ALA A 17 -0.98 -16.44 19.13
C ALA A 17 -1.34 -14.97 19.37
N ARG A 18 -1.26 -14.12 18.33
CA ARG A 18 -1.66 -12.70 18.44
C ARG A 18 -3.12 -12.65 18.90
N PRO A 19 -3.44 -12.05 20.06
CA PRO A 19 -4.83 -11.91 20.48
C PRO A 19 -5.59 -11.10 19.45
N PHE A 20 -6.77 -11.56 19.05
CA PHE A 20 -7.64 -10.83 18.14
C PHE A 20 -8.72 -10.13 18.95
N ALA A 21 -8.66 -8.82 19.04
CA ALA A 21 -9.56 -8.02 19.87
C ALA A 21 -10.91 -7.76 19.18
N LEU A 22 -10.96 -7.83 17.84
CA LEU A 22 -12.13 -7.41 17.05
C LEU A 22 -13.04 -8.55 16.60
N GLY A 23 -12.76 -9.80 16.98
CA GLY A 23 -13.55 -10.97 16.62
C GLY A 23 -13.44 -11.41 15.15
N ASP A 24 -13.07 -10.50 14.23
CA ASP A 24 -12.77 -10.78 12.83
C ASP A 24 -11.29 -10.49 12.51
N ARG A 25 -10.59 -11.54 12.10
CA ARG A 25 -9.18 -11.51 11.72
C ARG A 25 -8.90 -10.66 10.48
N HIS A 26 -9.83 -10.59 9.54
CA HIS A 26 -9.69 -9.78 8.32
C HIS A 26 -9.81 -8.30 8.67
N LEU A 27 -10.82 -7.92 9.44
CA LEU A 27 -11.00 -6.55 9.91
C LEU A 27 -9.79 -6.07 10.73
N GLU A 28 -9.27 -6.90 11.63
CA GLU A 28 -8.12 -6.55 12.46
C GLU A 28 -6.81 -6.42 11.65
N ARG A 29 -6.66 -7.20 10.58
CA ARG A 29 -5.56 -7.04 9.63
C ARG A 29 -5.66 -5.72 8.87
N VAL A 30 -6.85 -5.37 8.37
CA VAL A 30 -7.09 -4.08 7.71
C VAL A 30 -6.82 -2.92 8.65
N LEU A 31 -7.31 -2.98 9.89
CA LEU A 31 -7.03 -1.96 10.90
C LEU A 31 -5.53 -1.86 11.20
N SER A 32 -4.84 -3.00 11.35
CA SER A 32 -3.38 -3.01 11.57
C SER A 32 -2.62 -2.36 10.41
N MET A 33 -3.03 -2.65 9.17
CA MET A 33 -2.45 -2.03 7.96
C MET A 33 -2.72 -0.53 7.94
N LEU A 34 -3.95 -0.10 8.24
CA LEU A 34 -4.33 1.31 8.29
C LEU A 34 -3.53 2.08 9.34
N VAL A 35 -3.40 1.53 10.56
CA VAL A 35 -2.61 2.15 11.64
C VAL A 35 -1.13 2.25 11.24
N ALA A 36 -0.58 1.22 10.61
CA ALA A 36 0.80 1.27 10.12
C ALA A 36 0.99 2.37 9.07
N VAL A 37 0.09 2.48 8.10
CA VAL A 37 0.12 3.56 7.09
C VAL A 37 -0.04 4.93 7.74
N ALA A 38 -0.95 5.09 8.71
CA ALA A 38 -1.13 6.34 9.43
C ALA A 38 0.14 6.77 10.18
N ALA A 39 0.86 5.81 10.79
CA ALA A 39 2.14 6.08 11.44
C ALA A 39 3.21 6.56 10.44
N GLU A 40 3.34 5.89 9.28
CA GLU A 40 4.25 6.31 8.22
C GLU A 40 3.89 7.70 7.67
N VAL A 41 2.59 8.00 7.48
CA VAL A 41 2.11 9.31 7.05
C VAL A 41 2.46 10.40 8.08
N SER A 42 2.32 10.11 9.38
CA SER A 42 2.76 11.03 10.45
C SER A 42 4.25 11.35 10.33
N VAL A 43 5.10 10.34 10.10
CA VAL A 43 6.55 10.53 9.92
C VAL A 43 6.85 11.36 8.67
N VAL A 44 6.09 11.17 7.58
CA VAL A 44 6.23 11.99 6.37
C VAL A 44 5.88 13.45 6.64
N TYR A 45 4.81 13.73 7.37
CA TYR A 45 4.45 15.09 7.79
C TYR A 45 5.55 15.74 8.64
N ASP A 46 6.10 15.02 9.62
CA ASP A 46 7.18 15.53 10.48
C ASP A 46 8.45 15.82 9.67
N ARG A 47 8.79 14.95 8.71
CA ARG A 47 9.94 15.15 7.82
C ARG A 47 9.73 16.35 6.90
N TYR A 48 8.53 16.52 6.37
CA TYR A 48 8.18 17.68 5.55
C TYR A 48 8.30 18.98 6.35
N ASP A 49 7.71 19.05 7.55
CA ASP A 49 7.83 20.23 8.43
C ASP A 49 9.29 20.53 8.77
N THR A 50 10.07 19.49 9.10
CA THR A 50 11.51 19.62 9.37
C THR A 50 12.27 20.21 8.17
N LEU A 51 12.00 19.72 6.95
CA LEU A 51 12.63 20.25 5.73
C LEU A 51 12.23 21.70 5.49
N ALA A 52 10.96 22.04 5.62
CA ALA A 52 10.46 23.40 5.46
C ALA A 52 11.13 24.38 6.44
N ARG A 53 11.25 23.99 7.71
CA ARG A 53 11.92 24.80 8.75
C ARG A 53 13.41 24.99 8.47
N ILE A 54 14.13 23.93 8.09
CA ILE A 54 15.56 24.02 7.76
C ILE A 54 15.78 24.96 6.56
N LEU A 55 14.96 24.87 5.53
CA LEU A 55 15.08 25.75 4.36
C LEU A 55 14.76 27.22 4.70
N ALA A 56 13.77 27.44 5.57
CA ALA A 56 13.42 28.77 6.05
C ALA A 56 14.52 29.38 6.95
N GLU A 57 15.08 28.60 7.87
CA GLU A 57 16.20 29.03 8.74
C GLU A 57 17.43 29.43 7.91
N LYS A 58 17.67 28.73 6.80
CA LYS A 58 18.74 29.07 5.83
C LYS A 58 18.39 30.25 4.92
N GLY A 59 17.20 30.84 5.05
CA GLY A 59 16.74 31.95 4.21
C GLY A 59 16.51 31.59 2.74
N MET A 60 16.34 30.30 2.42
CA MET A 60 16.16 29.83 1.04
C MET A 60 14.71 29.95 0.56
N VAL A 61 13.75 29.80 1.47
CA VAL A 61 12.30 29.86 1.20
C VAL A 61 11.60 30.54 2.37
N LYS A 62 10.43 31.15 2.16
CA LYS A 62 9.53 31.48 3.26
C LYS A 62 8.54 30.34 3.47
N LEU A 63 8.13 30.11 4.72
CA LEU A 63 7.09 29.13 5.03
C LEU A 63 5.76 29.47 4.30
N GLU A 64 5.46 30.76 4.17
CA GLU A 64 4.31 31.29 3.43
C GLU A 64 4.32 30.91 1.94
N ASP A 65 5.51 30.80 1.34
CA ASP A 65 5.66 30.43 -0.07
C ASP A 65 5.29 28.95 -0.29
N LEU A 66 5.49 28.09 0.71
CA LEU A 66 5.10 26.67 0.63
C LEU A 66 3.57 26.50 0.68
N GLU A 67 2.88 27.27 1.53
CA GLU A 67 1.41 27.19 1.65
C GLU A 67 0.68 27.85 0.48
N SER A 68 1.28 28.89 -0.11
CA SER A 68 0.72 29.62 -1.25
C SER A 68 1.18 29.09 -2.62
N PHE A 69 2.03 28.06 -2.64
CA PHE A 69 2.54 27.49 -3.88
C PHE A 69 1.40 26.94 -4.74
N VAL A 70 1.23 27.52 -5.92
CA VAL A 70 0.32 27.02 -6.96
C VAL A 70 1.18 26.31 -8.02
N PRO A 71 1.03 24.99 -8.19
CA PRO A 71 1.74 24.26 -9.23
C PRO A 71 1.25 24.70 -10.61
N ASP A 72 2.18 24.81 -11.56
CA ASP A 72 1.83 24.98 -12.96
C ASP A 72 1.42 23.64 -13.61
N ASP A 73 1.01 23.71 -14.88
CA ASP A 73 0.55 22.55 -15.64
C ASP A 73 1.64 21.45 -15.76
N GLU A 74 2.91 21.84 -15.80
CA GLU A 74 4.03 20.89 -15.88
C GLU A 74 4.20 20.14 -14.56
N VAL A 75 4.21 20.86 -13.43
CA VAL A 75 4.30 20.28 -12.10
C VAL A 75 3.11 19.38 -11.80
N GLU A 76 1.89 19.78 -12.18
CA GLU A 76 0.71 18.92 -12.00
C GLU A 76 0.76 17.67 -12.88
N ALA A 77 1.21 17.77 -14.13
CA ALA A 77 1.40 16.59 -14.98
C ALA A 77 2.41 15.59 -14.38
N GLN A 78 3.51 16.09 -13.82
CA GLN A 78 4.52 15.25 -13.14
C GLN A 78 3.94 14.58 -11.89
N ARG A 79 3.18 15.32 -11.08
CA ARG A 79 2.51 14.79 -9.89
C ARG A 79 1.48 13.74 -10.26
N GLU A 80 0.70 13.98 -11.30
CA GLU A 80 -0.30 13.02 -11.78
C GLU A 80 0.35 11.73 -12.28
N ALA A 81 1.38 11.83 -13.11
CA ALA A 81 2.13 10.66 -13.57
C ALA A 81 2.70 9.85 -12.40
N TRP A 82 3.25 10.53 -11.39
CA TRP A 82 3.76 9.89 -10.18
C TRP A 82 2.65 9.22 -9.36
N ARG A 83 1.51 9.91 -9.15
CA ARG A 83 0.33 9.38 -8.45
C ARG A 83 -0.21 8.13 -9.13
N GLN A 84 -0.39 8.17 -10.44
CA GLN A 84 -0.85 7.02 -11.24
C GLN A 84 0.10 5.83 -11.12
N ALA A 85 1.40 6.06 -11.24
CA ALA A 85 2.40 5.00 -11.09
C ALA A 85 2.41 4.41 -9.67
N PHE A 86 2.24 5.25 -8.65
CA PHE A 86 2.15 4.82 -7.25
C PHE A 86 0.90 3.98 -6.98
N LEU A 87 -0.27 4.45 -7.41
CA LEU A 87 -1.53 3.73 -7.31
C LEU A 87 -1.47 2.40 -8.06
N GLY A 88 -0.94 2.38 -9.27
CA GLY A 88 -0.76 1.15 -10.05
C GLY A 88 0.08 0.10 -9.31
N ARG A 89 1.16 0.51 -8.62
CA ARG A 89 1.96 -0.42 -7.81
C ARG A 89 1.23 -0.94 -6.58
N MET A 90 0.46 -0.09 -5.89
CA MET A 90 -0.29 -0.49 -4.70
C MET A 90 -1.47 -1.40 -5.03
N LEU A 91 -2.19 -1.09 -6.12
CA LEU A 91 -3.43 -1.75 -6.51
C LEU A 91 -3.23 -2.91 -7.49
N ARG A 92 -1.98 -3.22 -7.85
CA ARG A 92 -1.66 -4.29 -8.80
C ARG A 92 -2.34 -5.61 -8.46
N ILE A 93 -2.38 -5.98 -7.18
CA ILE A 93 -3.00 -7.23 -6.73
C ILE A 93 -4.51 -7.28 -7.04
N LEU A 94 -5.22 -6.15 -6.90
CA LEU A 94 -6.64 -6.08 -7.24
C LEU A 94 -6.89 -6.13 -8.75
N GLN A 95 -5.94 -5.65 -9.55
CA GLN A 95 -6.01 -5.75 -11.01
C GLN A 95 -5.75 -7.18 -11.48
N GLU A 96 -4.87 -7.91 -10.81
CA GLU A 96 -4.60 -9.33 -11.08
C GLU A 96 -5.85 -10.17 -10.77
N ASP A 97 -6.48 -9.96 -9.60
CA ASP A 97 -7.72 -10.65 -9.21
C ASP A 97 -8.88 -10.40 -10.21
N LEU A 98 -9.12 -9.13 -10.61
CA LEU A 98 -10.14 -8.78 -11.61
C LEU A 98 -9.87 -9.39 -12.99
N GLN A 99 -8.60 -9.55 -13.36
CA GLN A 99 -8.23 -10.15 -14.64
C GLN A 99 -8.43 -11.66 -14.63
N GLU A 100 -8.13 -12.33 -13.51
CA GLU A 100 -8.34 -13.78 -13.36
C GLU A 100 -9.83 -14.15 -13.46
N ASP A 101 -10.71 -13.44 -12.75
CA ASP A 101 -12.17 -13.59 -12.85
C ASP A 101 -12.65 -13.43 -14.31
N SER A 102 -12.11 -12.43 -15.02
CA SER A 102 -12.47 -12.17 -16.42
C SER A 102 -11.97 -13.27 -17.39
N LEU A 103 -10.89 -13.98 -17.05
CA LEU A 103 -10.35 -15.07 -17.85
C LEU A 103 -11.20 -16.33 -17.69
N GLU A 104 -11.60 -16.65 -16.45
CA GLU A 104 -12.51 -17.77 -16.18
C GLU A 104 -13.85 -17.60 -16.90
N GLU A 105 -14.43 -16.39 -16.84
CA GLU A 105 -15.67 -16.04 -17.56
C GLU A 105 -15.54 -16.20 -19.08
N ARG A 106 -14.38 -15.85 -19.64
CA ARG A 106 -14.08 -16.00 -21.08
C ARG A 106 -13.98 -17.47 -21.47
N GLU A 107 -13.27 -18.29 -20.69
CA GLU A 107 -13.15 -19.72 -20.98
C GLU A 107 -14.49 -20.45 -20.94
N GLU A 108 -15.35 -20.09 -19.96
CA GLU A 108 -16.68 -20.65 -19.86
C GLU A 108 -17.55 -20.28 -21.06
N ASN A 109 -17.46 -19.03 -21.52
CA ASN A 109 -18.16 -18.57 -22.73
C ASN A 109 -17.66 -19.27 -24.00
N TYR A 110 -16.36 -19.51 -24.14
CA TYR A 110 -15.81 -20.27 -25.27
C TYR A 110 -16.31 -21.72 -25.27
N ARG A 111 -16.38 -22.37 -24.10
CA ARG A 111 -16.90 -23.72 -23.96
C ARG A 111 -18.37 -23.81 -24.38
N LYS A 112 -19.21 -22.88 -23.89
CA LYS A 112 -20.63 -22.79 -24.27
C LYS A 112 -20.80 -22.55 -25.78
N LEU A 113 -19.93 -21.75 -26.39
CA LEU A 113 -19.93 -21.51 -27.83
C LEU A 113 -19.56 -22.77 -28.63
N GLN A 114 -18.55 -23.53 -28.17
CA GLN A 114 -18.14 -24.79 -28.79
C GLN A 114 -19.27 -25.83 -28.73
N GLU A 115 -19.95 -25.98 -27.59
CA GLU A 115 -21.10 -26.88 -27.45
C GLU A 115 -22.26 -26.47 -28.36
N LYS A 116 -22.53 -25.17 -28.48
CA LYS A 116 -23.56 -24.63 -29.37
C LYS A 116 -23.24 -24.82 -30.85
N LEU A 117 -21.97 -24.76 -31.24
CA LEU A 117 -21.53 -25.01 -32.61
C LEU A 117 -21.55 -26.51 -32.93
N ALA A 118 -21.19 -27.37 -31.98
CA ALA A 118 -21.24 -28.82 -32.12
C ALA A 118 -22.67 -29.39 -32.16
N SER A 119 -23.63 -28.71 -31.53
CA SER A 119 -25.05 -29.13 -31.49
C SER A 119 -25.90 -28.59 -32.63
N ARG A 120 -25.32 -27.78 -33.53
CA ARG A 120 -26.04 -27.21 -34.67
C ARG A 120 -26.09 -28.24 -35.80
N PRO A 121 -27.28 -28.71 -36.23
CA PRO A 121 -27.36 -29.66 -37.34
C PRO A 121 -26.90 -28.99 -38.64
N VAL A 122 -26.11 -29.71 -39.43
CA VAL A 122 -25.70 -29.36 -40.80
C VAL A 122 -26.90 -29.38 -41.73
#